data_AF-A0A398CPW6-F1
#
_entry.id   AF-A0A398CPW6-F1
#
_cell.length_a   1.000
_cell.length_b   1.000
_cell.length_c   1.000
_cell.angle_alpha   90.00
_cell.angle_beta   90.00
_cell.angle_gamma   90.00
#
_symmetry.space_group_name_H-M   'P 1'
#
loop_
_entity.id
_entity.type
_entity.pdbx_description
1 polymer ?
#
loop_
_entity_poly.entity_id
_entity_poly.type
_entity_poly.pdbx_seq_one_letter_code
_entity_poly.pdbx_strand_id
1 'polypeptide(L)'
;MEVTIVGRNRAQGAKITAELGVDYLHADLSKMSDVRRLAEQIEGPINALALCAGGISTDKEVRLTNEGLETTFATNYLSKFALSEMLLQQNKIVPDGCIVMVGGNGVHKNASTVWAEPQAGLQAAMKAAFAVDLYASELAKRHPRLRVHTCYPEWFERIFSKRRHCCSDCCLEYSASR
;
A
#
# COMPACT_ATOMS: atom_id res chain seq x y z
N MET A 1 -18.54 -13.19 -1.89
CA MET A 1 -17.23 -12.55 -1.64
C MET A 1 -17.50 -11.06 -1.65
N GLU A 2 -17.43 -10.43 -0.49
CA GLU A 2 -17.61 -8.98 -0.36
C GLU A 2 -16.26 -8.30 -0.65
N VAL A 3 -16.29 -7.28 -1.49
CA VAL A 3 -15.08 -6.54 -1.89
C VAL A 3 -15.40 -5.07 -1.81
N THR A 4 -14.57 -4.34 -1.07
CA THR A 4 -14.60 -2.88 -1.01
C THR A 4 -13.34 -2.35 -1.70
N ILE A 5 -13.53 -1.51 -2.71
CA ILE A 5 -12.44 -0.79 -3.37
C ILE A 5 -12.28 0.61 -2.77
N VAL A 6 -11.03 1.06 -2.65
CA VAL A 6 -10.71 2.39 -2.14
C VAL A 6 -9.98 3.18 -3.22
N GLY A 7 -10.37 4.45 -3.41
CA GLY A 7 -9.64 5.32 -4.32
C GLY A 7 -10.04 6.78 -4.21
N ARG A 8 -9.26 7.65 -4.85
CA ARG A 8 -9.46 9.10 -4.84
C ARG A 8 -10.35 9.64 -5.97
N ASN A 9 -10.67 8.82 -6.98
CA ASN A 9 -11.45 9.24 -8.14
C ASN A 9 -12.86 8.66 -8.08
N ARG A 10 -13.84 9.48 -7.71
CA ARG A 10 -15.25 9.06 -7.59
C ARG A 10 -15.85 8.59 -8.90
N ALA A 11 -15.53 9.23 -10.02
CA ALA A 11 -16.07 8.85 -11.33
C ALA A 11 -15.56 7.47 -11.76
N GLN A 12 -14.26 7.21 -11.55
CA GLN A 12 -13.68 5.89 -11.82
C GLN A 12 -14.20 4.84 -10.83
N GLY A 13 -14.34 5.18 -9.56
CA GLY A 13 -14.96 4.32 -8.54
C GLY A 13 -16.35 3.89 -8.96
N ALA A 14 -17.23 4.84 -9.29
CA ALA A 14 -18.60 4.58 -9.73
C ALA A 14 -18.68 3.68 -10.98
N LYS A 15 -17.71 3.82 -11.90
CA LYS A 15 -17.62 2.95 -13.07
C LYS A 15 -17.29 1.50 -12.66
N ILE A 16 -16.30 1.31 -11.78
CA ILE A 16 -15.88 -0.02 -11.31
C ILE A 16 -17.00 -0.68 -10.50
N THR A 17 -17.69 0.08 -9.63
CA THR A 17 -18.81 -0.46 -8.86
C THR A 17 -19.96 -0.90 -9.76
N ALA A 18 -20.27 -0.13 -10.81
CA ALA A 18 -21.31 -0.51 -11.77
C ALA A 18 -20.93 -1.74 -12.61
N GLU A 19 -19.64 -1.92 -12.91
CA GLU A 19 -19.14 -3.04 -13.71
C GLU A 19 -19.01 -4.34 -12.91
N LEU A 20 -18.52 -4.26 -11.66
CA LEU A 20 -18.14 -5.43 -10.86
C LEU A 20 -19.10 -5.72 -9.70
N GLY A 21 -20.03 -4.82 -9.37
CA GLY A 21 -20.96 -5.00 -8.26
C GLY A 21 -20.28 -5.00 -6.88
N VAL A 22 -19.25 -4.17 -6.71
CA VAL A 22 -18.43 -4.05 -5.48
C VAL A 22 -18.67 -2.72 -4.79
N ASP A 23 -18.35 -2.62 -3.50
CA ASP A 23 -18.47 -1.37 -2.74
C ASP A 23 -17.30 -0.43 -3.01
N TYR A 24 -17.52 0.88 -2.85
CA TYR A 24 -16.48 1.88 -3.03
C TYR A 24 -16.44 2.89 -1.88
N LEU A 25 -15.25 3.07 -1.31
CA LEU A 25 -14.95 4.12 -0.35
C LEU A 25 -14.01 5.16 -0.96
N HIS A 26 -14.41 6.43 -0.83
CA HIS A 26 -13.60 7.54 -1.30
C HIS A 26 -12.58 7.99 -0.25
N ALA A 27 -11.29 7.92 -0.58
CA ALA A 27 -10.21 8.45 0.24
C ALA A 27 -9.03 8.92 -0.61
N ASP A 28 -8.47 10.08 -0.27
CA ASP A 28 -7.16 10.51 -0.75
C ASP A 28 -6.08 10.00 0.21
N LEU A 29 -5.42 8.91 -0.17
CA LEU A 29 -4.40 8.25 0.66
C LEU A 29 -3.11 9.06 0.79
N SER A 30 -2.98 10.22 0.15
CA SER A 30 -1.91 11.17 0.45
C SER A 30 -2.17 11.96 1.74
N LYS A 31 -3.41 11.96 2.27
CA LYS A 31 -3.81 12.72 3.47
C LYS A 31 -4.09 11.79 4.64
N MET A 32 -3.36 11.94 5.73
CA MET A 32 -3.50 11.07 6.91
C MET A 32 -4.85 11.27 7.60
N SER A 33 -5.43 12.47 7.53
CA SER A 33 -6.82 12.73 7.92
C SER A 33 -7.83 11.82 7.18
N ASP A 34 -7.67 11.65 5.87
CA ASP A 34 -8.53 10.75 5.08
C ASP A 34 -8.25 9.28 5.39
N VAL A 35 -7.00 8.90 5.66
CA VAL A 35 -6.64 7.52 6.05
C VAL A 35 -7.29 7.14 7.39
N ARG A 36 -7.33 8.06 8.37
CA ARG A 36 -8.03 7.83 9.65
C ARG A 36 -9.53 7.67 9.45
N ARG A 37 -10.15 8.58 8.70
CA ARG A 37 -11.59 8.50 8.36
C ARG A 37 -11.91 7.20 7.63
N LEU A 38 -11.05 6.77 6.71
CA LEU A 38 -11.22 5.50 6.01
C LEU A 38 -11.17 4.31 6.97
N ALA A 39 -10.23 4.29 7.92
CA ALA A 39 -10.14 3.21 8.91
C ALA A 39 -11.40 3.12 9.78
N GLU A 40 -12.03 4.24 10.11
CA GLU A 40 -13.33 4.27 10.80
C GLU A 40 -14.47 3.71 9.94
N GLN A 41 -14.49 4.02 8.64
CA GLN A 41 -15.52 3.61 7.68
C GLN A 41 -15.45 2.13 7.28
N ILE A 42 -14.26 1.53 7.25
CA ILE A 42 -14.11 0.12 6.87
C ILE A 42 -14.68 -0.76 7.98
N GLU A 43 -15.61 -1.65 7.65
CA GLU A 43 -16.15 -2.63 8.58
C GLU A 43 -15.36 -3.95 8.49
N GLY A 44 -15.33 -4.71 9.60
CA GLY A 44 -14.72 -6.04 9.67
C GLY A 44 -15.79 -7.13 9.80
N PRO A 45 -15.42 -8.43 9.69
CA PRO A 45 -14.06 -8.95 9.63
C PRO A 45 -13.42 -8.92 8.23
N ILE A 46 -12.16 -8.51 8.16
CA ILE A 46 -11.35 -8.45 6.92
C ILE A 46 -10.50 -9.71 6.81
N ASN A 47 -10.75 -10.51 5.78
CA ASN A 47 -9.94 -11.69 5.47
C ASN A 47 -8.68 -11.36 4.66
N ALA A 48 -8.74 -10.33 3.82
CA ALA A 48 -7.63 -9.91 2.96
C ALA A 48 -7.62 -8.39 2.79
N LEU A 49 -6.44 -7.78 2.98
CA LEU A 49 -6.20 -6.36 2.78
C LEU A 49 -5.12 -6.17 1.71
N ALA A 50 -5.51 -5.58 0.58
CA ALA A 50 -4.60 -5.26 -0.53
C ALA A 50 -4.27 -3.76 -0.55
N LEU A 51 -3.05 -3.42 -0.16
CA LEU A 51 -2.55 -2.05 -0.08
C LEU A 51 -1.84 -1.69 -1.38
N CYS A 52 -2.63 -1.38 -2.42
CA CYS A 52 -2.15 -1.20 -3.79
C CYS A 52 -1.81 0.24 -4.18
N ALA A 53 -2.35 1.23 -3.45
CA ALA A 53 -2.25 2.61 -3.87
C ALA A 53 -0.81 3.13 -3.83
N GLY A 54 -0.32 3.64 -4.96
CA GLY A 54 0.99 4.25 -5.04
C GLY A 54 1.44 4.47 -6.47
N GLY A 55 2.57 5.13 -6.64
CA GLY A 55 3.16 5.40 -7.95
C GLY A 55 4.47 6.16 -7.88
N ILE A 56 5.00 6.52 -9.04
CA ILE A 56 6.20 7.34 -9.19
C ILE A 56 5.75 8.66 -9.83
N SER A 57 6.07 9.79 -9.19
CA SER A 57 5.90 11.09 -9.84
C SER A 57 7.01 11.32 -10.86
N THR A 58 6.68 11.91 -12.01
CA THR A 58 7.67 12.39 -12.98
C THR A 58 8.19 13.79 -12.65
N ASP A 59 7.64 14.43 -11.60
CA ASP A 59 8.07 15.74 -11.15
C ASP A 59 9.51 15.68 -10.62
N LYS A 60 10.31 16.69 -11.00
CA LYS A 60 11.68 16.86 -10.50
C LYS A 60 11.73 17.54 -9.14
N GLU A 61 10.65 18.19 -8.73
CA GLU A 61 10.55 18.92 -7.48
C GLU A 61 9.83 18.10 -6.40
N VAL A 62 10.18 18.37 -5.15
CA VAL A 62 9.50 17.80 -3.99
C VAL A 62 8.07 18.35 -3.94
N ARG A 63 7.10 17.45 -3.83
CA ARG A 63 5.70 17.81 -3.62
C ARG A 63 5.27 17.48 -2.21
N LEU A 64 4.88 18.48 -1.44
CA LEU A 64 4.31 18.30 -0.11
C LEU A 64 2.78 18.28 -0.17
N THR A 65 2.17 17.51 0.74
CA THR A 65 0.74 17.56 1.02
C THR A 65 0.44 18.79 1.89
N ASN A 66 -0.84 19.13 2.04
CA ASN A 66 -1.25 20.21 2.95
C ASN A 66 -0.96 19.90 4.43
N GLU A 67 -0.58 18.66 4.75
CA GLU A 67 -0.15 18.21 6.09
C GLU A 67 1.38 18.24 6.23
N GLY A 68 2.11 18.78 5.25
CA GLY A 68 3.58 18.89 5.26
C GLY A 68 4.32 17.59 4.95
N LEU A 69 3.64 16.56 4.46
CA LEU A 69 4.24 15.27 4.14
C LEU A 69 4.68 15.21 2.67
N GLU A 70 5.80 14.56 2.37
CA GLU A 70 6.15 14.24 0.99
C GLU A 70 5.07 13.35 0.37
N THR A 71 4.45 13.80 -0.72
CA THR A 71 3.21 13.20 -1.27
C THR A 71 3.39 11.73 -1.67
N THR A 72 4.53 11.40 -2.28
CA THR A 72 4.85 10.04 -2.71
C THR A 72 5.06 9.14 -1.49
N PHE A 73 5.87 9.54 -0.51
CA PHE A 73 6.05 8.80 0.73
C PHE A 73 4.74 8.63 1.51
N ALA A 74 3.90 9.69 1.57
CA ALA A 74 2.59 9.65 2.21
C ALA A 74 1.68 8.59 1.57
N THR A 75 1.56 8.61 0.25
CA THR A 75 0.69 7.69 -0.49
C THR A 75 1.28 6.27 -0.52
N ASN A 76 2.56 6.13 -0.84
CA ASN A 76 3.19 4.85 -1.11
C ASN A 76 3.56 4.08 0.17
N TYR A 77 3.78 4.75 1.30
CA TYR A 77 4.18 4.08 2.54
C TYR A 77 3.29 4.45 3.73
N LEU A 78 3.21 5.74 4.10
CA LEU A 78 2.54 6.13 5.36
C LEU A 78 1.07 5.70 5.39
N SER A 79 0.36 5.80 4.26
CA SER A 79 -1.02 5.34 4.16
C SER A 79 -1.17 3.84 4.44
N LYS A 80 -0.22 3.02 3.96
CA LYS A 80 -0.21 1.57 4.15
C LYS A 80 0.04 1.22 5.60
N PHE A 81 1.06 1.84 6.17
CA PHE A 81 1.42 1.71 7.58
C PHE A 81 0.23 2.10 8.48
N ALA A 82 -0.24 3.34 8.36
CA ALA A 82 -1.28 3.88 9.23
C ALA A 82 -2.60 3.11 9.10
N LEU A 83 -3.04 2.80 7.88
CA LEU A 83 -4.29 2.07 7.66
C LEU A 83 -4.24 0.67 8.26
N SER A 84 -3.18 -0.10 7.99
CA SER A 84 -3.09 -1.46 8.51
C SER A 84 -2.97 -1.50 10.04
N GLU A 85 -2.16 -0.63 10.65
CA GLU A 85 -2.05 -0.53 12.12
C GLU A 85 -3.40 -0.17 12.76
N MET A 86 -4.14 0.81 12.21
CA MET A 86 -5.45 1.18 12.76
C MET A 86 -6.47 0.04 12.65
N LEU A 87 -6.52 -0.67 11.51
CA LEU A 87 -7.42 -1.80 11.32
C LEU A 87 -7.07 -2.98 12.26
N LEU A 88 -5.78 -3.20 12.53
CA LEU A 88 -5.32 -4.20 13.48
C LEU A 88 -5.67 -3.83 14.93
N GLN A 89 -5.42 -2.58 15.33
CA GLN A 89 -5.77 -2.07 16.66
C GLN A 89 -7.29 -2.16 16.92
N GLN A 90 -8.10 -1.97 15.88
CA GLN A 90 -9.56 -2.11 15.95
C GLN A 90 -10.04 -3.57 15.84
N ASN A 91 -9.15 -4.56 15.78
CA ASN A 91 -9.45 -5.98 15.58
C ASN A 91 -10.30 -6.27 14.34
N LYS A 92 -10.17 -5.45 13.29
CA LYS A 92 -10.94 -5.60 12.04
C LYS A 92 -10.33 -6.65 11.11
N ILE A 93 -9.03 -6.92 11.22
CA ILE A 93 -8.36 -7.97 10.45
C ILE A 93 -8.39 -9.28 11.26
N VAL A 94 -8.86 -10.36 10.64
CA VAL A 94 -8.91 -11.67 11.31
C VAL A 94 -7.50 -12.19 11.60
N PRO A 95 -7.30 -12.99 12.67
CA PRO A 95 -5.97 -13.45 13.05
C PRO A 95 -5.19 -14.17 11.94
N ASP A 96 -5.85 -14.94 11.08
CA ASP A 96 -5.23 -15.68 9.96
C ASP A 96 -5.43 -14.96 8.61
N GLY A 97 -5.65 -13.64 8.67
CA GLY A 97 -5.87 -12.75 7.54
C GLY A 97 -4.61 -12.56 6.70
N CYS A 98 -4.82 -12.07 5.48
CA CYS A 98 -3.75 -11.75 4.53
C CYS A 98 -3.58 -10.24 4.38
N ILE A 99 -2.36 -9.73 4.47
CA ILE A 99 -2.03 -8.36 4.09
C ILE A 99 -1.03 -8.41 2.94
N VAL A 100 -1.39 -7.82 1.81
CA VAL A 100 -0.51 -7.68 0.64
C VAL A 100 -0.20 -6.21 0.42
N MET A 101 1.08 -5.84 0.46
CA MET A 101 1.53 -4.48 0.21
C MET A 101 2.21 -4.38 -1.16
N VAL A 102 1.64 -3.56 -2.05
CA VAL A 102 2.24 -3.32 -3.36
C VAL A 102 3.27 -2.20 -3.24
N GLY A 103 4.49 -2.47 -3.65
CA GLY A 103 5.62 -1.53 -3.63
C GLY A 103 6.52 -1.69 -4.85
N GLY A 104 7.69 -1.04 -4.81
CA GLY A 104 8.81 -1.33 -5.72
C GLY A 104 9.89 -2.17 -5.03
N ASN A 105 10.80 -2.78 -5.79
CA ASN A 105 11.87 -3.61 -5.23
C ASN A 105 12.82 -2.76 -4.33
N GLY A 106 12.58 -2.76 -3.01
CA GLY A 106 13.31 -1.99 -2.01
C GLY A 106 14.54 -2.73 -1.44
N VAL A 107 14.60 -4.05 -1.59
CA VAL A 107 15.68 -4.93 -1.11
C VAL A 107 17.05 -4.64 -1.74
N HIS A 108 17.11 -3.88 -2.85
CA HIS A 108 18.32 -3.76 -3.67
C HIS A 108 18.90 -2.36 -3.87
N LYS A 109 18.52 -1.32 -3.12
CA LYS A 109 19.00 0.04 -3.47
C LYS A 109 19.32 0.92 -2.26
N ASN A 110 20.32 1.79 -2.44
CA ASN A 110 20.76 2.90 -1.58
C ASN A 110 19.64 3.94 -1.35
N ALA A 111 18.48 3.51 -0.86
CA ALA A 111 17.37 4.37 -0.50
C ALA A 111 17.71 5.13 0.78
N SER A 112 17.31 6.40 0.85
CA SER A 112 17.49 7.19 2.05
C SER A 112 16.71 6.57 3.21
N THR A 113 17.35 6.44 4.37
CA THR A 113 16.71 6.09 5.66
C THR A 113 16.42 7.33 6.50
N VAL A 114 16.72 8.52 5.97
CA VAL A 114 16.33 9.79 6.57
C VAL A 114 14.87 10.05 6.20
N TRP A 115 13.95 9.36 6.86
CA TRP A 115 12.53 9.32 6.50
C TRP A 115 11.88 10.71 6.42
N ALA A 116 12.31 11.61 7.30
CA ALA A 116 11.82 12.99 7.38
C ALA A 116 12.30 13.89 6.23
N GLU A 117 13.37 13.52 5.53
CA GLU A 117 13.89 14.31 4.41
C GLU A 117 13.06 14.06 3.15
N PRO A 118 12.39 15.08 2.60
CA PRO A 118 11.61 14.93 1.38
C PRO A 118 12.49 14.62 0.18
N GLN A 119 12.03 13.72 -0.67
CA GLN A 119 12.68 13.33 -1.92
C GLN A 119 11.71 13.57 -3.08
N ALA A 120 12.24 13.60 -4.31
CA ALA A 120 11.44 13.75 -5.52
C ALA A 120 11.53 12.49 -6.41
N GLY A 121 10.52 12.33 -7.27
CA GLY A 121 10.46 11.30 -8.30
C GLY A 121 10.82 9.88 -7.85
N LEU A 122 11.79 9.27 -8.53
CA LEU A 122 12.21 7.88 -8.28
C LEU A 122 12.81 7.68 -6.89
N GLN A 123 13.55 8.66 -6.34
CA GLN A 123 14.17 8.56 -5.02
C GLN A 123 13.11 8.45 -3.92
N ALA A 124 12.05 9.27 -4.02
CA ALA A 124 10.88 9.19 -3.14
C ALA A 124 10.19 7.82 -3.20
N ALA A 125 9.96 7.31 -4.42
CA ALA A 125 9.33 6.02 -4.60
C ALA A 125 10.19 4.87 -4.06
N MET A 126 11.51 4.91 -4.26
CA MET A 126 12.45 3.92 -3.72
C MET A 126 12.54 3.98 -2.19
N LYS A 127 12.56 5.18 -1.60
CA LYS A 127 12.47 5.38 -0.14
C LYS A 127 11.20 4.75 0.42
N ALA A 128 10.05 5.01 -0.19
CA ALA A 128 8.78 4.42 0.23
C ALA A 128 8.77 2.88 0.07
N ALA A 129 9.36 2.36 -1.00
CA ALA A 129 9.44 0.93 -1.24
C ALA A 129 10.28 0.21 -0.17
N PHE A 130 11.45 0.77 0.16
CA PHE A 130 12.29 0.23 1.22
C PHE A 130 11.57 0.28 2.58
N ALA A 131 10.84 1.35 2.87
CA ALA A 131 10.03 1.46 4.08
C ALA A 131 8.90 0.40 4.14
N VAL A 132 8.26 0.08 3.01
CA VAL A 132 7.27 -1.01 2.92
C VAL A 132 7.89 -2.35 3.27
N ASP A 133 9.08 -2.67 2.74
CA ASP A 133 9.74 -3.96 2.97
C ASP A 133 10.13 -4.14 4.44
N LEU A 134 10.71 -3.09 5.05
CA LEU A 134 11.04 -3.07 6.47
C LEU A 134 9.79 -3.24 7.33
N TYR A 135 8.73 -2.50 6.99
CA TYR A 135 7.47 -2.58 7.74
C TYR A 135 6.80 -3.93 7.60
N ALA A 136 6.74 -4.51 6.40
CA ALA A 136 6.15 -5.84 6.18
C ALA A 136 6.90 -6.92 6.97
N SER A 137 8.23 -6.88 6.98
CA SER A 137 9.05 -7.77 7.82
C SER A 137 8.74 -7.62 9.30
N GLU A 138 8.64 -6.39 9.78
CA GLU A 138 8.35 -6.11 11.19
C GLU A 138 6.91 -6.49 11.57
N LEU A 139 5.94 -6.27 10.68
CA LEU A 139 4.55 -6.62 10.90
C LEU A 139 4.36 -8.13 11.02
N ALA A 140 5.04 -8.91 10.16
CA ALA A 140 5.02 -10.37 10.22
C ALA A 140 5.59 -10.91 11.55
N LYS A 141 6.66 -10.27 12.07
CA LYS A 141 7.22 -10.63 13.38
C LYS A 141 6.27 -10.31 14.53
N ARG A 142 5.63 -9.13 14.51
CA ARG A 142 4.68 -8.71 15.55
C ARG A 142 3.37 -9.51 15.53
N HIS A 143 2.95 -10.01 14.38
CA HIS A 143 1.71 -10.75 14.21
C HIS A 143 1.93 -12.10 13.49
N PRO A 144 2.48 -13.13 14.18
CA PRO A 144 2.86 -14.40 13.55
C PRO A 144 1.72 -15.20 12.91
N ARG A 145 0.45 -14.87 13.23
CA ARG A 145 -0.72 -15.51 12.61
C ARG A 145 -1.13 -14.88 11.27
N LEU A 146 -0.75 -13.62 11.04
CA LEU A 146 -1.05 -12.95 9.78
C LEU A 146 -0.11 -13.45 8.68
N ARG A 147 -0.65 -13.57 7.48
CA ARG A 147 0.15 -13.75 6.26
C ARG A 147 0.45 -12.38 5.67
N VAL A 148 1.71 -11.99 5.68
CA VAL A 148 2.17 -10.69 5.19
C VAL A 148 3.06 -10.88 3.97
N HIS A 149 2.64 -10.27 2.86
CA HIS A 149 3.37 -10.33 1.60
C HIS A 149 3.63 -8.92 1.08
N THR A 150 4.80 -8.71 0.49
CA THR A 150 5.02 -7.57 -0.42
C THR A 150 4.93 -8.07 -1.85
N CYS A 151 4.45 -7.21 -2.75
CA CYS A 151 4.38 -7.49 -4.19
C CYS A 151 5.00 -6.34 -4.97
N TYR A 152 5.86 -6.69 -5.93
CA TYR A 152 6.51 -5.74 -6.82
C TYR A 152 6.12 -6.09 -8.27
N PRO A 153 5.03 -5.54 -8.79
CA PRO A 153 4.80 -5.62 -10.21
C PRO A 153 5.95 -4.88 -10.90
N GLU A 154 6.68 -5.55 -11.81
CA GLU A 154 7.60 -4.82 -12.68
C GLU A 154 6.88 -3.66 -13.39
N TRP A 155 7.64 -2.70 -13.94
CA TRP A 155 7.10 -1.54 -14.68
C TRP A 155 5.85 -1.90 -15.52
N PHE A 156 4.71 -1.32 -15.15
CA PHE A 156 3.37 -1.68 -15.63
C PHE A 156 3.22 -1.69 -17.17
N GLU A 157 4.01 -0.91 -17.92
CA GLU A 157 4.00 -0.94 -19.40
C GLU A 157 4.33 -2.32 -19.98
N ARG A 158 5.14 -3.14 -19.29
CA ARG A 158 5.57 -4.45 -19.78
C ARG A 158 4.58 -5.58 -19.46
N ILE A 159 3.62 -5.35 -18.55
CA ILE A 159 2.66 -6.35 -18.08
C ILE A 159 1.46 -6.48 -19.02
N PHE A 160 0.94 -5.38 -19.57
CA PHE A 160 -0.17 -5.45 -20.54
C PHE A 160 0.27 -5.93 -21.93
N SER A 161 1.55 -5.80 -22.27
CA SER A 161 2.14 -6.29 -23.52
C SER A 161 2.37 -7.81 -23.53
N LYS A 162 2.59 -8.44 -22.38
CA LYS A 162 2.88 -9.87 -22.27
C LYS A 162 2.00 -10.47 -21.17
N ARG A 163 0.95 -11.19 -21.57
CA ARG A 163 0.20 -12.11 -20.70
C ARG A 163 1.15 -13.16 -20.12
N ARG A 164 1.89 -12.82 -19.07
CA ARG A 164 2.69 -13.77 -18.30
C ARG A 164 2.20 -13.74 -16.87
N HIS A 165 2.05 -14.94 -16.34
CA HIS A 165 1.72 -15.25 -14.97
C HIS A 165 2.56 -14.39 -14.01
N CYS A 166 1.92 -13.89 -12.95
CA CYS A 166 2.59 -13.25 -11.82
C CYS A 166 3.74 -14.18 -11.37
N CYS A 167 4.99 -13.75 -11.59
CA CYS A 167 6.16 -14.58 -11.31
C CYS A 167 6.23 -14.84 -9.79
N SER A 168 6.58 -16.05 -9.38
CA SER A 168 6.84 -16.39 -7.97
C SER A 168 7.89 -15.47 -7.32
N ASP A 169 8.75 -14.85 -8.13
CA ASP A 169 9.80 -13.92 -7.69
C ASP A 169 9.30 -12.48 -7.46
N CYS A 170 8.03 -12.18 -7.80
CA CYS A 170 7.44 -10.85 -7.64
C CYS A 170 6.83 -10.60 -6.26
N CYS A 171 6.68 -11.65 -5.44
CA CYS A 171 6.12 -11.55 -4.10
C CYS A 171 7.11 -12.06 -3.05
N LEU A 172 7.43 -11.24 -2.05
CA LEU A 172 8.17 -11.72 -0.87
C LEU A 172 7.17 -12.04 0.23
N GLU A 173 7.21 -13.30 0.69
CA GLU A 173 6.50 -13.72 1.88
C GLU A 173 7.40 -13.52 3.10
N TYR A 174 6.90 -12.76 4.07
CA TYR A 174 7.56 -12.59 5.35
C TYR A 174 6.91 -13.54 6.35
N SER A 175 7.65 -14.58 6.74
CA SER A 175 7.27 -15.44 7.84
C SER A 175 8.06 -15.07 9.09
N ALA A 176 7.43 -15.16 10.26
CA ALA A 176 8.17 -15.23 11.50
C ALA A 176 8.95 -16.55 11.51
N SER A 177 10.22 -16.49 11.10
CA SER A 177 11.16 -17.58 11.29
C SER A 177 11.20 -17.93 12.79
N ARG A 178 10.90 -19.19 13.11
CA ARG A 178 11.07 -19.77 14.45
C ARG A 178 12.50 -19.62 14.94
#